data_AF-A0A1D6RQA5-F1
#
_entry.id   AF-A0A1D6RQA5-F1
#
_cell.length_a   1.000
_cell.length_b   1.000
_cell.length_c   1.000
_cell.angle_alpha   90.00
_cell.angle_beta   90.00
_cell.angle_gamma   90.00
#
_symmetry.space_group_name_H-M   'P 1'
#
loop_
_entity.id
_entity.type
_entity.pdbx_description
1 polymer ?
#
loop_
_entity_poly.entity_id
_entity_poly.type
_entity_poly.pdbx_seq_one_letter_code
_entity_poly.pdbx_strand_id
1 'polypeptide(L)'
;MGSDADMEDYGFEYSDDEPEEQDVDIENQYYNSKGMVETDPEGALAGFDAVVRMEPEKAEWGFKALKQTVKLYYKLGKYKEMMDAYREMLTYIKSAVTRNYSEKCINNIMDFVSGSASQHFNLLQEFYQTTLKALEEAKNERLWFKTNLKLCKIWFDMGEYGRMSKILKELHKSCQKEDGSDDQKKGTQLLEVYAIEIQMYTETKNNKKLKELYQRALSIKSAIPHPRIMGIIRECGGKMHMAERQWADAATDFFEAFKNYDEAGNPRRIQCLKYLVLANMLMESEVNPFDGQEAKPYKNDPEILAMTNLIAAYQKNDIMEFEKILKSNRRTIMDDPFIRNYIEDLLKNIRTQVLLKLIKPYTRIRIPFISQELNVPEKDVEQLLVSLILDNRVQGHIDQVNKLLECGDRSKGMRKYQAIDKWNTQLKSIYQTVSNRVG
;
A
#
# COMPACT_ATOMS: atom_id res chain seq x y z
N MET A 1 5.10 17.16 -33.68
CA MET A 1 6.43 17.46 -33.10
C MET A 1 6.92 16.16 -32.52
N GLY A 2 7.86 15.52 -33.23
CA GLY A 2 8.36 14.19 -32.93
C GLY A 2 9.19 14.17 -31.65
N SER A 3 8.97 13.15 -30.84
CA SER A 3 9.71 12.87 -29.62
C SER A 3 10.97 12.05 -29.94
N ASP A 4 12.11 12.53 -29.46
CA ASP A 4 13.48 11.98 -29.50
C ASP A 4 13.61 10.55 -28.91
N ALA A 5 12.95 9.54 -29.47
CA ALA A 5 13.04 8.15 -28.99
C ALA A 5 13.75 7.18 -29.97
N ASP A 6 14.14 7.64 -31.16
CA ASP A 6 14.71 6.79 -32.23
C ASP A 6 16.23 6.96 -32.43
N MET A 7 16.95 7.57 -31.47
CA MET A 7 18.35 7.99 -31.64
C MET A 7 19.36 7.28 -30.71
N GLU A 8 19.15 6.02 -30.34
CA GLU A 8 20.18 5.23 -29.62
C GLU A 8 20.20 3.76 -30.07
N ASP A 9 20.83 3.48 -31.22
CA ASP A 9 21.45 2.16 -31.51
C ASP A 9 22.47 2.27 -32.68
N TYR A 10 23.44 3.18 -32.56
CA TYR A 10 24.65 3.18 -33.41
C TYR A 10 25.84 2.67 -32.59
N GLY A 11 25.74 1.44 -32.10
CA GLY A 11 26.85 0.70 -31.50
C GLY A 11 27.42 -0.28 -32.52
N PHE A 12 28.40 0.15 -33.33
CA PHE A 12 29.25 -0.80 -34.05
C PHE A 12 30.12 -1.54 -33.01
N GLU A 13 29.68 -2.73 -32.59
CA GLU A 13 30.57 -3.70 -31.94
C GLU A 13 31.44 -4.34 -33.02
N TYR A 14 32.66 -3.84 -33.18
CA TYR A 14 33.71 -4.53 -33.93
C TYR A 14 34.07 -5.81 -33.15
N SER A 15 33.51 -6.95 -33.57
CA SER A 15 34.09 -8.25 -33.28
C SER A 15 35.29 -8.43 -34.21
N ASP A 16 36.48 -8.65 -33.62
CA ASP A 16 37.76 -8.87 -34.30
C ASP A 16 37.87 -10.29 -34.90
N ASP A 17 36.74 -10.87 -35.33
CA ASP A 17 36.66 -12.16 -36.01
C ASP A 17 36.15 -11.91 -37.44
N GLU A 18 36.85 -12.42 -38.46
CA GLU A 18 36.47 -12.28 -39.86
C GLU A 18 35.01 -12.72 -40.05
N PRO A 19 34.08 -11.85 -40.53
CA PRO A 19 32.69 -12.23 -40.71
C PRO A 19 32.61 -13.30 -41.80
N GLU A 20 32.08 -14.48 -41.44
CA GLU A 20 31.75 -15.51 -42.42
C GLU A 20 30.73 -14.92 -43.43
N GLU A 21 30.88 -15.18 -44.73
CA GLU A 21 30.01 -14.58 -45.78
C GLU A 21 28.50 -14.82 -45.54
N GLN A 22 28.14 -15.84 -44.75
CA GLN A 22 26.76 -16.10 -44.32
C GLN A 22 26.19 -15.03 -43.38
N ASP A 23 27.00 -14.43 -42.50
CA ASP A 23 26.52 -13.38 -41.58
C ASP A 23 26.14 -12.09 -42.31
N VAL A 24 26.85 -11.78 -43.41
CA VAL A 24 26.62 -10.57 -44.21
C VAL A 24 25.29 -10.64 -44.98
N ASP A 25 24.93 -11.81 -45.51
CA ASP A 25 23.67 -12.01 -46.22
C ASP A 25 22.47 -11.99 -45.28
N ILE A 26 22.62 -12.59 -44.09
CA ILE A 26 21.60 -12.59 -43.02
C ILE A 26 21.37 -11.18 -42.47
N GLU A 27 22.45 -10.42 -42.27
CA GLU A 27 22.39 -9.02 -41.81
C GLU A 27 21.72 -8.10 -42.84
N ASN A 28 22.09 -8.24 -44.12
CA ASN A 28 21.47 -7.46 -45.21
C ASN A 28 19.97 -7.73 -45.33
N GLN A 29 19.55 -8.99 -45.20
CA GLN A 29 18.13 -9.35 -45.26
C GLN A 29 17.36 -8.84 -44.03
N TYR A 30 17.98 -8.81 -42.84
CA TYR A 30 17.38 -8.25 -41.64
C TYR A 30 17.15 -6.73 -41.77
N TYR A 31 18.13 -5.96 -42.25
CA TYR A 31 17.96 -4.51 -42.44
C TYR A 31 16.96 -4.17 -43.53
N ASN A 32 16.92 -4.94 -44.62
CA ASN A 32 15.92 -4.77 -45.68
C ASN A 32 14.50 -5.01 -45.13
N SER A 33 14.32 -6.08 -44.36
CA SER A 33 13.05 -6.39 -43.69
C SER A 33 12.65 -5.33 -42.67
N LYS A 34 13.62 -4.75 -41.94
CA LYS A 34 13.40 -3.65 -41.00
C LYS A 34 12.97 -2.35 -41.70
N GLY A 35 13.53 -2.05 -42.87
CA GLY A 35 13.09 -0.92 -43.70
C GLY A 35 11.67 -1.08 -44.24
N MET A 36 11.22 -2.33 -44.42
CA MET A 36 9.86 -2.66 -44.89
C MET A 36 8.80 -2.62 -43.77
N VAL A 37 9.19 -2.54 -42.50
CA VAL A 37 8.26 -2.52 -41.34
C VAL A 37 7.20 -1.42 -41.42
N GLU A 38 7.54 -0.27 -42.00
CA GLU A 38 6.62 0.87 -42.10
C GLU A 38 5.81 0.90 -43.40
N THR A 39 6.30 0.23 -44.45
CA THR A 39 5.72 0.29 -45.80
C THR A 39 4.90 -0.96 -46.15
N ASP A 40 5.37 -2.15 -45.77
CA ASP A 40 4.68 -3.42 -45.96
C ASP A 40 4.95 -4.38 -44.77
N PRO A 41 4.04 -4.43 -43.78
CA PRO A 41 4.22 -5.25 -42.59
C PRO A 41 4.09 -6.76 -42.87
N GLU A 42 3.41 -7.19 -43.95
CA GLU A 42 3.33 -8.62 -44.30
C GLU A 42 4.58 -9.08 -45.06
N GLY A 43 5.12 -8.24 -45.95
CA GLY A 43 6.42 -8.46 -46.59
C GLY A 43 7.58 -8.49 -45.59
N ALA A 44 7.57 -7.60 -44.59
CA ALA A 44 8.56 -7.60 -43.51
C ALA A 44 8.55 -8.90 -42.69
N LEU A 45 7.36 -9.48 -42.42
CA LEU A 45 7.24 -10.76 -41.71
C LEU A 45 7.84 -11.92 -42.50
N ALA A 46 7.62 -11.97 -43.83
CA ALA A 46 8.22 -12.98 -44.69
C ALA A 46 9.76 -12.83 -44.77
N GLY A 47 10.25 -11.59 -44.78
CA GLY A 47 11.67 -11.29 -44.70
C GLY A 47 12.31 -11.74 -43.38
N PHE A 48 11.63 -11.52 -42.24
CA PHE A 48 12.10 -12.02 -40.94
C PHE A 48 12.01 -13.56 -40.82
N ASP A 49 11.01 -14.22 -41.41
CA ASP A 49 10.97 -15.70 -41.47
C ASP A 49 12.11 -16.27 -42.32
N ALA A 50 12.46 -15.59 -43.43
CA ALA A 50 13.59 -15.98 -44.26
C ALA A 50 14.93 -15.87 -43.49
N VAL A 51 15.13 -14.81 -42.70
CA VAL A 51 16.30 -14.65 -41.83
C VAL A 51 16.39 -15.80 -40.82
N VAL A 52 15.27 -16.21 -40.20
CA VAL A 52 15.24 -17.33 -39.25
C VAL A 52 15.53 -18.68 -39.93
N ARG A 53 15.15 -18.86 -41.20
CA ARG A 53 15.44 -20.08 -41.97
C ARG A 53 16.88 -20.14 -42.51
N MET A 54 17.48 -18.99 -42.77
CA MET A 54 18.86 -18.88 -43.25
C MET A 54 19.89 -19.14 -42.15
N GLU A 55 19.48 -19.12 -40.88
CA GLU A 55 20.33 -19.35 -39.70
C GLU A 55 20.06 -20.77 -39.14
N PRO A 56 20.73 -21.83 -39.63
CA PRO A 56 20.50 -23.21 -39.19
C PRO A 56 21.02 -23.48 -37.77
N GLU A 57 22.08 -22.78 -37.36
CA GLU A 57 22.51 -22.70 -35.97
C GLU A 57 21.90 -21.48 -35.32
N LYS A 58 21.21 -21.65 -34.19
CA LYS A 58 20.54 -20.54 -33.51
C LYS A 58 21.57 -19.49 -33.10
N ALA A 59 21.55 -18.32 -33.72
CA ALA A 59 22.45 -17.23 -33.43
C ALA A 59 21.68 -15.90 -33.19
N GLU A 60 22.42 -14.80 -33.11
CA GLU A 60 21.90 -13.51 -32.61
C GLU A 60 20.91 -12.86 -33.58
N TRP A 61 21.07 -13.08 -34.89
CA TRP A 61 20.26 -12.45 -35.92
C TRP A 61 18.86 -13.05 -36.01
N GLY A 62 18.72 -14.37 -35.87
CA GLY A 62 17.43 -15.03 -35.73
C GLY A 62 16.65 -14.53 -34.51
N PHE A 63 17.33 -14.27 -33.39
CA PHE A 63 16.69 -13.70 -32.20
C PHE A 63 16.26 -12.24 -32.38
N LYS A 64 17.07 -11.42 -33.07
CA LYS A 64 16.72 -10.04 -33.44
C LYS A 64 15.52 -10.00 -34.40
N ALA A 65 15.49 -10.89 -35.38
CA ALA A 65 14.36 -11.05 -36.31
C ALA A 65 13.07 -11.42 -35.55
N LEU A 66 13.11 -12.47 -34.74
CA LEU A 66 11.95 -12.91 -33.94
C LEU A 66 11.42 -11.82 -32.99
N LYS A 67 12.29 -11.00 -32.41
CA LYS A 67 11.88 -9.85 -31.59
C LYS A 67 11.04 -8.85 -32.40
N GLN A 68 11.45 -8.53 -33.62
CA GLN A 68 10.71 -7.60 -34.48
C GLN A 68 9.42 -8.24 -35.00
N THR A 69 9.46 -9.53 -35.34
CA THR A 69 8.29 -10.34 -35.72
C THR A 69 7.22 -10.30 -34.63
N VAL A 70 7.59 -10.51 -33.36
CA VAL A 70 6.64 -10.42 -32.21
C VAL A 70 6.05 -9.01 -32.08
N LYS A 71 6.85 -7.95 -32.26
CA LYS A 71 6.35 -6.56 -32.23
C LYS A 71 5.41 -6.25 -33.40
N LEU A 72 5.71 -6.75 -34.59
CA LEU A 72 4.87 -6.60 -35.79
C LEU A 72 3.54 -7.33 -35.65
N TYR A 73 3.54 -8.60 -35.25
CA TYR A 73 2.31 -9.36 -35.02
C TYR A 73 1.43 -8.71 -33.94
N TYR A 74 2.05 -8.12 -32.91
CA TYR A 74 1.32 -7.35 -31.91
C TYR A 74 0.66 -6.09 -32.50
N LYS A 75 1.37 -5.33 -33.34
CA LYS A 75 0.80 -4.16 -34.05
C LYS A 75 -0.33 -4.54 -35.02
N LEU A 76 -0.25 -5.71 -35.63
CA LEU A 76 -1.24 -6.24 -36.57
C LEU A 76 -2.45 -6.90 -35.90
N GLY A 77 -2.44 -7.09 -34.57
CA GLY A 77 -3.51 -7.76 -33.82
C GLY A 77 -3.60 -9.27 -34.05
N LYS A 78 -2.60 -9.90 -34.69
CA LYS A 78 -2.54 -11.35 -34.93
C LYS A 78 -1.91 -12.06 -33.73
N TYR A 79 -2.68 -12.18 -32.64
CA TYR A 79 -2.16 -12.63 -31.34
C TYR A 79 -1.77 -14.11 -31.24
N LYS A 80 -2.36 -14.99 -32.06
CA LYS A 80 -2.02 -16.43 -32.06
C LYS A 80 -0.64 -16.67 -32.66
N GLU A 81 -0.40 -16.08 -33.83
CA GLU A 81 0.88 -16.14 -34.55
C GLU A 81 2.00 -15.46 -33.75
N MET A 82 1.68 -14.36 -33.05
CA MET A 82 2.58 -13.73 -32.09
C MET A 82 3.04 -14.71 -31.00
N MET A 83 2.13 -15.50 -30.43
CA MET A 83 2.45 -16.45 -29.36
C MET A 83 3.33 -17.60 -29.87
N ASP A 84 3.13 -18.05 -31.10
CA ASP A 84 3.96 -19.10 -31.69
C ASP A 84 5.37 -18.57 -31.99
N ALA A 85 5.49 -17.38 -32.59
CA ALA A 85 6.79 -16.71 -32.78
C ALA A 85 7.49 -16.43 -31.44
N TYR A 86 6.72 -16.10 -30.39
CA TYR A 86 7.26 -15.91 -29.05
C TYR A 86 7.76 -17.21 -28.43
N ARG A 87 7.04 -18.33 -28.59
CA ARG A 87 7.50 -19.66 -28.14
C ARG A 87 8.79 -20.06 -28.83
N GLU A 88 8.89 -19.80 -30.13
CA GLU A 88 10.12 -20.03 -30.89
C GLU A 88 11.27 -19.18 -30.34
N MET A 89 11.04 -17.88 -30.13
CA MET A 89 12.01 -16.96 -29.52
C MET A 89 12.49 -17.44 -28.14
N LEU A 90 11.61 -17.99 -27.31
CA LEU A 90 11.98 -18.52 -26.00
C LEU A 90 12.96 -19.70 -26.08
N THR A 91 13.01 -20.43 -27.21
CA THR A 91 13.98 -21.53 -27.39
C THR A 91 15.41 -21.04 -27.59
N TYR A 92 15.61 -19.81 -28.07
CA TYR A 92 16.94 -19.20 -28.29
C TYR A 92 17.61 -18.79 -26.97
N ILE A 93 16.84 -18.69 -25.88
CA ILE A 93 17.34 -18.30 -24.54
C ILE A 93 18.32 -19.34 -23.97
N LYS A 94 18.23 -20.61 -24.39
CA LYS A 94 19.05 -21.70 -23.83
C LYS A 94 20.43 -21.82 -24.47
N SER A 95 20.59 -21.46 -25.74
CA SER A 95 21.76 -21.86 -26.54
C SER A 95 22.44 -20.73 -27.31
N ALA A 96 21.71 -19.68 -27.70
CA ALA A 96 22.15 -18.75 -28.74
C ALA A 96 22.56 -17.36 -28.23
N VAL A 97 21.96 -16.91 -27.14
CA VAL A 97 21.99 -15.50 -26.74
C VAL A 97 22.44 -15.34 -25.30
N THR A 98 23.23 -14.29 -25.03
CA THR A 98 23.66 -13.99 -23.66
C THR A 98 22.48 -13.74 -22.73
N ARG A 99 22.61 -14.20 -21.47
CA ARG A 99 21.58 -14.07 -20.43
C ARG A 99 21.12 -12.62 -20.19
N ASN A 100 22.03 -11.66 -20.34
CA ASN A 100 21.72 -10.23 -20.14
C ASN A 100 20.92 -9.65 -21.32
N TYR A 101 21.26 -10.03 -22.55
CA TYR A 101 20.56 -9.56 -23.75
C TYR A 101 19.13 -10.13 -23.81
N SER A 102 18.96 -11.41 -23.48
CA SER A 102 17.63 -12.03 -23.34
C SER A 102 16.80 -11.40 -22.23
N GLU A 103 17.37 -11.06 -21.07
CA GLU A 103 16.67 -10.33 -19.99
C GLU A 103 16.19 -8.94 -20.45
N LYS A 104 17.02 -8.15 -21.12
CA LYS A 104 16.61 -6.84 -21.67
C LYS A 104 15.49 -6.99 -22.69
N CYS A 105 15.63 -7.96 -23.59
CA CYS A 105 14.65 -8.19 -24.65
C CYS A 105 13.28 -8.60 -24.09
N ILE A 106 13.26 -9.55 -23.15
CA ILE A 106 12.02 -10.00 -22.49
C ILE A 106 11.38 -8.86 -21.70
N ASN A 107 12.16 -8.05 -20.97
CA ASN A 107 11.63 -6.86 -20.28
C ASN A 107 11.01 -5.85 -21.25
N ASN A 108 11.70 -5.54 -22.35
CA ASN A 108 11.19 -4.60 -23.35
C ASN A 108 9.90 -5.10 -24.03
N ILE A 109 9.82 -6.41 -24.35
CA ILE A 109 8.58 -6.98 -24.90
C ILE A 109 7.49 -6.98 -23.83
N MET A 110 7.79 -7.35 -22.59
CA MET A 110 6.81 -7.31 -21.49
C MET A 110 6.27 -5.89 -21.27
N ASP A 111 7.14 -4.88 -21.26
CA ASP A 111 6.71 -3.49 -21.05
C ASP A 111 5.90 -2.96 -22.26
N PHE A 112 6.26 -3.37 -23.48
CA PHE A 112 5.50 -3.05 -24.70
C PHE A 112 4.11 -3.71 -24.72
N VAL A 113 4.03 -4.99 -24.38
CA VAL A 113 2.77 -5.74 -24.29
C VAL A 113 1.92 -5.23 -23.11
N SER A 114 2.55 -4.88 -21.98
CA SER A 114 1.86 -4.35 -20.79
C SER A 114 1.32 -2.92 -20.99
N GLY A 115 2.04 -2.07 -21.73
CA GLY A 115 1.61 -0.70 -22.02
C GLY A 115 0.32 -0.61 -22.86
N SER A 116 0.01 -1.67 -23.60
CA SER A 116 -1.18 -1.80 -24.46
C SER A 116 -2.14 -2.91 -23.97
N ALA A 117 -1.87 -3.50 -22.80
CA ALA A 117 -2.56 -4.68 -22.25
C ALA A 117 -3.97 -4.42 -21.69
N SER A 118 -4.49 -3.20 -21.75
CA SER A 118 -5.86 -2.91 -21.30
C SER A 118 -6.94 -3.62 -22.13
N GLN A 119 -6.59 -4.24 -23.27
CA GLN A 119 -7.55 -4.80 -24.22
C GLN A 119 -7.56 -6.34 -24.33
N HIS A 120 -6.50 -7.08 -23.94
CA HIS A 120 -6.44 -8.55 -24.11
C HIS A 120 -5.77 -9.31 -22.94
N PHE A 121 -6.53 -9.47 -21.85
CA PHE A 121 -6.07 -10.10 -20.61
C PHE A 121 -5.67 -11.59 -20.75
N ASN A 122 -6.43 -12.39 -21.49
CA ASN A 122 -6.16 -13.82 -21.66
C ASN A 122 -4.83 -14.09 -22.38
N LEU A 123 -4.49 -13.23 -23.35
CA LEU A 123 -3.23 -13.31 -24.08
C LEU A 123 -2.04 -12.99 -23.16
N LEU A 124 -2.18 -11.95 -22.35
CA LEU A 124 -1.15 -11.56 -21.38
C LEU A 124 -0.88 -12.70 -20.40
N GLN A 125 -1.93 -13.36 -19.90
CA GLN A 125 -1.80 -14.51 -19.03
C GLN A 125 -1.04 -15.66 -19.71
N GLU A 126 -1.41 -16.01 -20.94
CA GLU A 126 -0.75 -17.08 -21.69
C GLU A 126 0.73 -16.74 -21.97
N PHE A 127 0.98 -15.48 -22.33
CA PHE A 127 2.32 -14.94 -22.50
C PHE A 127 3.16 -15.12 -21.24
N TYR A 128 2.73 -14.61 -20.09
CA TYR A 128 3.46 -14.78 -18.82
C TYR A 128 3.65 -16.24 -18.42
N GLN A 129 2.65 -17.11 -18.62
CA GLN A 129 2.79 -18.54 -18.31
C GLN A 129 3.82 -19.23 -19.20
N THR A 130 3.83 -18.92 -20.50
CA THR A 130 4.83 -19.46 -21.44
C THR A 130 6.23 -18.94 -21.15
N THR A 131 6.36 -17.63 -20.85
CA THR A 131 7.63 -17.04 -20.40
C THR A 131 8.13 -17.72 -19.14
N LEU A 132 7.28 -17.92 -18.13
CA LEU A 132 7.67 -18.51 -16.85
C LEU A 132 8.15 -19.96 -16.99
N LYS A 133 7.47 -20.78 -17.80
CA LYS A 133 7.92 -22.15 -18.10
C LYS A 133 9.30 -22.17 -18.76
N ALA A 134 9.52 -21.31 -19.76
CA ALA A 134 10.82 -21.20 -20.42
C ALA A 134 11.91 -20.68 -19.48
N LEU A 135 11.58 -19.77 -18.56
CA LEU A 135 12.52 -19.22 -17.58
C LEU A 135 12.86 -20.20 -16.45
N GLU A 136 11.93 -21.06 -16.06
CA GLU A 136 12.17 -22.16 -15.12
C GLU A 136 13.15 -23.17 -15.72
N GLU A 137 12.96 -23.53 -16.99
CA GLU A 137 13.88 -24.39 -17.74
C GLU A 137 15.26 -23.75 -17.95
N ALA A 138 15.34 -22.42 -18.05
CA ALA A 138 16.58 -21.67 -18.21
C ALA A 138 17.32 -21.37 -16.88
N LYS A 139 16.79 -21.80 -15.72
CA LYS A 139 17.37 -21.56 -14.38
C LYS A 139 17.72 -20.08 -14.10
N ASN A 140 16.94 -19.15 -14.64
CA ASN A 140 17.18 -17.72 -14.48
C ASN A 140 16.45 -17.14 -13.25
N GLU A 141 16.95 -17.40 -12.04
CA GLU A 141 16.29 -17.00 -10.77
C GLU A 141 15.84 -15.53 -10.72
N ARG A 142 16.71 -14.58 -11.10
CA ARG A 142 16.41 -13.14 -11.03
C ARG A 142 15.28 -12.71 -11.97
N LEU A 143 15.30 -13.19 -13.21
CA LEU A 143 14.31 -12.84 -14.21
C LEU A 143 12.98 -13.53 -13.91
N TRP A 144 13.03 -14.81 -13.53
CA TRP A 144 11.87 -15.56 -13.05
C TRP A 144 11.16 -14.82 -11.90
N PHE A 145 11.93 -14.34 -10.91
CA PHE A 145 11.39 -13.59 -9.78
C PHE A 145 10.73 -12.27 -10.21
N LYS A 146 11.40 -11.43 -11.02
CA LYS A 146 10.83 -10.18 -11.53
C LYS A 146 9.56 -10.39 -12.36
N THR A 147 9.56 -11.41 -13.23
CA THR A 147 8.42 -11.75 -14.09
C THR A 147 7.23 -12.20 -13.25
N ASN A 148 7.45 -13.04 -12.24
CA ASN A 148 6.41 -13.44 -11.29
C ASN A 148 5.88 -12.25 -10.47
N LEU A 149 6.72 -11.31 -10.06
CA LEU A 149 6.25 -10.09 -9.38
C LEU A 149 5.40 -9.21 -10.29
N LYS A 150 5.77 -9.04 -11.57
CA LYS A 150 4.94 -8.32 -12.56
C LYS A 150 3.60 -9.03 -12.74
N LEU A 151 3.62 -10.36 -12.87
CA LEU A 151 2.42 -11.17 -12.96
C LEU A 151 1.52 -11.02 -11.72
N CYS A 152 2.08 -11.03 -10.51
CA CYS A 152 1.33 -10.77 -9.28
C CYS A 152 0.66 -9.38 -9.25
N LYS A 153 1.33 -8.34 -9.76
CA LYS A 153 0.73 -6.99 -9.86
C LYS A 153 -0.45 -6.98 -10.83
N ILE A 154 -0.34 -7.67 -11.97
CA ILE A 154 -1.45 -7.82 -12.92
C ILE A 154 -2.62 -8.57 -12.27
N TRP A 155 -2.36 -9.67 -11.56
CA TRP A 155 -3.42 -10.40 -10.84
C TRP A 155 -4.07 -9.55 -9.74
N PHE A 156 -3.29 -8.70 -9.08
CA PHE A 156 -3.79 -7.76 -8.08
C PHE A 156 -4.73 -6.73 -8.71
N ASP A 157 -4.35 -6.11 -9.83
CA ASP A 157 -5.20 -5.15 -10.56
C ASP A 157 -6.50 -5.79 -11.07
N MET A 158 -6.50 -7.10 -11.30
CA MET A 158 -7.68 -7.88 -11.72
C MET A 158 -8.54 -8.41 -10.58
N GLY A 159 -8.08 -8.33 -9.32
CA GLY A 159 -8.80 -8.88 -8.16
C GLY A 159 -8.79 -10.41 -8.03
N GLU A 160 -7.95 -11.10 -8.78
CA GLU A 160 -7.87 -12.57 -8.81
C GLU A 160 -6.89 -13.12 -7.75
N TYR A 161 -7.28 -12.96 -6.48
CA TYR A 161 -6.42 -13.26 -5.33
C TYR A 161 -6.09 -14.76 -5.16
N GLY A 162 -6.92 -15.67 -5.70
CA GLY A 162 -6.71 -17.11 -5.57
C GLY A 162 -5.49 -17.63 -6.34
N ARG A 163 -5.31 -17.16 -7.58
CA ARG A 163 -4.14 -17.52 -8.42
C ARG A 163 -2.88 -16.83 -7.92
N MET A 164 -3.00 -15.57 -7.53
CA MET A 164 -1.94 -14.77 -6.92
C MET A 164 -1.35 -15.45 -5.67
N SER A 165 -2.19 -15.98 -4.77
CA SER A 165 -1.72 -16.67 -3.56
C SER A 165 -0.87 -17.92 -3.85
N LYS A 166 -1.11 -18.63 -4.97
CA LYS A 166 -0.28 -19.78 -5.37
C LYS A 166 1.12 -19.33 -5.78
N ILE A 167 1.20 -18.32 -6.65
CA ILE A 167 2.46 -17.75 -7.13
C ILE A 167 3.25 -17.15 -5.96
N LEU A 168 2.58 -16.46 -5.02
CA LEU A 168 3.24 -15.89 -3.86
C LEU A 168 3.85 -16.97 -2.94
N LYS A 169 3.21 -18.14 -2.78
CA LYS A 169 3.80 -19.26 -2.04
C LYS A 169 5.06 -19.81 -2.73
N GLU A 170 5.05 -19.90 -4.05
CA GLU A 170 6.22 -20.32 -4.84
C GLU A 170 7.36 -19.30 -4.72
N LEU A 171 7.04 -18.00 -4.78
CA LEU A 171 8.01 -16.93 -4.56
C LEU A 171 8.57 -16.97 -3.13
N HIS A 172 7.71 -17.17 -2.13
CA HIS A 172 8.13 -17.27 -0.74
C HIS A 172 9.08 -18.46 -0.53
N LYS A 173 8.76 -19.62 -1.11
CA LYS A 173 9.63 -20.81 -1.09
C LYS A 173 10.97 -20.56 -1.78
N SER A 174 11.00 -19.77 -2.86
CA SER A 174 12.24 -19.40 -3.57
C SER A 174 13.14 -18.43 -2.79
N CYS A 175 12.57 -17.70 -1.82
CA CYS A 175 13.27 -16.77 -0.94
C CYS A 175 13.69 -17.41 0.40
N GLN A 176 13.13 -18.57 0.75
CA GLN A 176 13.53 -19.37 1.91
C GLN A 176 14.67 -20.31 1.52
N LYS A 177 15.63 -20.51 2.42
CA LYS A 177 16.65 -21.56 2.28
C LYS A 177 16.01 -22.94 2.49
N GLU A 178 16.71 -23.99 2.06
CA GLU A 178 16.26 -25.39 2.28
C GLU A 178 16.03 -25.74 3.76
N ASP A 179 16.59 -24.95 4.67
CA ASP A 179 16.46 -25.09 6.13
C ASP A 179 15.27 -24.30 6.72
N GLY A 180 14.43 -23.68 5.88
CA GLY A 180 13.27 -22.89 6.31
C GLY A 180 13.59 -21.50 6.89
N SER A 181 14.85 -21.07 6.85
CA SER A 181 15.28 -19.73 7.26
C SER A 181 15.30 -18.75 6.08
N ASP A 182 14.88 -17.50 6.35
CA ASP A 182 14.86 -16.43 5.35
C ASP A 182 16.29 -16.05 4.91
N ASP A 183 16.53 -16.02 3.60
CA ASP A 183 17.85 -15.63 3.11
C ASP A 183 18.05 -14.11 3.18
N GLN A 184 18.93 -13.67 4.08
CA GLN A 184 19.31 -12.25 4.21
C GLN A 184 19.80 -11.62 2.90
N LYS A 185 20.43 -12.40 1.99
CA LYS A 185 20.85 -11.89 0.67
C LYS A 185 19.66 -11.65 -0.27
N LYS A 186 18.55 -12.36 -0.08
CA LYS A 186 17.28 -12.17 -0.79
C LYS A 186 16.29 -11.31 0.02
N GLY A 187 16.73 -10.65 1.09
CA GLY A 187 15.86 -9.86 1.97
C GLY A 187 15.09 -8.75 1.24
N THR A 188 15.69 -8.09 0.24
CA THR A 188 15.01 -7.08 -0.57
C THR A 188 13.92 -7.68 -1.45
N GLN A 189 14.18 -8.86 -2.04
CA GLN A 189 13.19 -9.61 -2.82
C GLN A 189 12.04 -10.09 -1.92
N LEU A 190 12.36 -10.58 -0.73
CA LEU A 190 11.37 -11.03 0.24
C LEU A 190 10.47 -9.89 0.72
N LEU A 191 11.02 -8.67 0.91
CA LEU A 191 10.22 -7.48 1.20
C LEU A 191 9.29 -7.10 0.04
N GLU A 192 9.69 -7.29 -1.22
CA GLU A 192 8.80 -7.09 -2.37
C GLU A 192 7.62 -8.08 -2.36
N VAL A 193 7.87 -9.35 -2.02
CA VAL A 193 6.83 -10.37 -1.87
C VAL A 193 5.87 -9.99 -0.74
N TYR A 194 6.41 -9.63 0.43
CA TYR A 194 5.60 -9.21 1.57
C TYR A 194 4.78 -7.96 1.28
N ALA A 195 5.33 -6.97 0.56
CA ALA A 195 4.59 -5.78 0.18
C ALA A 195 3.35 -6.12 -0.66
N ILE A 196 3.49 -7.04 -1.62
CA ILE A 196 2.39 -7.49 -2.47
C ILE A 196 1.37 -8.34 -1.67
N GLU A 197 1.84 -9.22 -0.78
CA GLU A 197 0.96 -9.99 0.10
C GLU A 197 0.16 -9.09 1.05
N ILE A 198 0.81 -8.09 1.64
CA ILE A 198 0.18 -7.11 2.54
C ILE A 198 -0.87 -6.29 1.77
N GLN A 199 -0.57 -5.85 0.53
CA GLN A 199 -1.55 -5.17 -0.32
C GLN A 199 -2.77 -6.06 -0.60
N MET A 200 -2.56 -7.33 -0.95
CA MET A 200 -3.63 -8.30 -1.17
C MET A 200 -4.49 -8.50 0.10
N TYR A 201 -3.86 -8.62 1.27
CA TYR A 201 -4.60 -8.80 2.53
C TYR A 201 -5.32 -7.53 3.00
N THR A 202 -4.84 -6.36 2.59
CA THR A 202 -5.52 -5.08 2.84
C THR A 202 -6.83 -5.01 2.08
N GLU A 203 -6.85 -5.38 0.79
CA GLU A 203 -8.08 -5.41 -0.02
C GLU A 203 -9.05 -6.51 0.42
N THR A 204 -8.54 -7.68 0.81
CA THR A 204 -9.37 -8.78 1.34
C THR A 204 -9.79 -8.60 2.80
N LYS A 205 -9.38 -7.50 3.45
CA LYS A 205 -9.68 -7.14 4.85
C LYS A 205 -9.32 -8.21 5.89
N ASN A 206 -8.27 -9.00 5.63
CA ASN A 206 -7.82 -10.03 6.58
C ASN A 206 -6.74 -9.48 7.53
N ASN A 207 -7.18 -8.78 8.57
CA ASN A 207 -6.28 -8.08 9.50
C ASN A 207 -5.34 -9.02 10.29
N LYS A 208 -5.76 -10.25 10.59
CA LYS A 208 -4.94 -11.21 11.36
C LYS A 208 -3.67 -11.60 10.62
N LYS A 209 -3.82 -12.01 9.36
CA LYS A 209 -2.68 -12.38 8.52
C LYS A 209 -1.81 -11.18 8.17
N LEU A 210 -2.43 -10.03 7.95
CA LEU A 210 -1.71 -8.79 7.67
C LEU A 210 -0.77 -8.44 8.83
N LYS A 211 -1.21 -8.60 10.10
CA LYS A 211 -0.37 -8.37 11.28
C LYS A 211 0.82 -9.31 11.37
N GLU A 212 0.60 -10.60 11.14
CA GLU A 212 1.69 -11.58 11.12
C GLU A 212 2.74 -11.25 10.05
N LEU A 213 2.29 -10.92 8.84
CA LEU A 213 3.17 -10.55 7.72
C LEU A 213 3.88 -9.22 7.97
N TYR A 214 3.20 -8.25 8.57
CA TYR A 214 3.79 -6.98 8.92
C TYR A 214 4.91 -7.13 9.95
N GLN A 215 4.68 -7.91 11.01
CA GLN A 215 5.73 -8.20 12.00
C GLN A 215 6.92 -8.96 11.37
N ARG A 216 6.65 -9.91 10.47
CA ARG A 216 7.71 -10.59 9.71
C ARG A 216 8.48 -9.62 8.81
N ALA A 217 7.80 -8.72 8.11
CA ALA A 217 8.43 -7.70 7.27
C ALA A 217 9.35 -6.78 8.10
N LEU A 218 8.93 -6.36 9.29
CA LEU A 218 9.75 -5.55 10.20
C LEU A 218 10.95 -6.31 10.79
N SER A 219 10.85 -7.63 10.93
CA SER A 219 11.96 -8.46 11.41
C SER A 219 13.10 -8.58 10.39
N ILE A 220 12.83 -8.32 9.11
CA ILE A 220 13.85 -8.34 8.07
C ILE A 220 14.70 -7.07 8.16
N LYS A 221 15.81 -7.17 8.86
CA LYS A 221 16.91 -6.21 8.79
C LYS A 221 17.75 -6.48 7.53
N SER A 222 17.21 -6.17 6.35
CA SER A 222 18.01 -6.09 5.11
C SER A 222 18.85 -4.81 5.12
N ALA A 223 20.05 -4.87 4.56
CA ALA A 223 21.03 -3.79 4.65
C ALA A 223 20.50 -2.43 4.15
N ILE A 224 19.73 -2.38 3.05
CA ILE A 224 19.00 -1.17 2.59
C ILE A 224 17.81 -1.59 1.70
N PRO A 225 16.56 -1.62 2.18
CA PRO A 225 15.38 -1.76 1.33
C PRO A 225 15.16 -0.53 0.44
N HIS A 226 14.54 -0.70 -0.74
CA HIS A 226 14.14 0.46 -1.56
C HIS A 226 13.05 1.26 -0.82
N PRO A 227 13.20 2.59 -0.63
CA PRO A 227 12.25 3.42 0.12
C PRO A 227 10.80 3.24 -0.30
N ARG A 228 10.53 3.14 -1.62
CA ARG A 228 9.19 2.88 -2.17
C ARG A 228 8.50 1.63 -1.62
N ILE A 229 9.23 0.53 -1.43
CA ILE A 229 8.65 -0.74 -0.94
C ILE A 229 8.37 -0.62 0.56
N MET A 230 9.31 -0.04 1.30
CA MET A 230 9.15 0.19 2.73
C MET A 230 7.98 1.14 3.01
N GLY A 231 7.80 2.18 2.21
CA GLY A 231 6.66 3.09 2.27
C GLY A 231 5.32 2.37 2.12
N ILE A 232 5.21 1.42 1.19
CA ILE A 232 4.00 0.60 1.00
C ILE A 232 3.71 -0.27 2.23
N ILE A 233 4.73 -0.94 2.76
CA ILE A 233 4.59 -1.84 3.92
C ILE A 233 4.13 -1.03 5.14
N ARG A 234 4.79 0.10 5.41
CA ARG A 234 4.45 1.01 6.52
C ARG A 234 3.07 1.64 6.36
N GLU A 235 2.69 2.06 5.15
CA GLU A 235 1.34 2.59 4.88
C GLU A 235 0.25 1.57 5.22
N CYS A 236 0.43 0.31 4.81
CA CYS A 236 -0.51 -0.76 5.11
C CYS A 236 -0.48 -1.14 6.61
N GLY A 237 0.69 -1.09 7.26
CA GLY A 237 0.84 -1.22 8.70
C GLY A 237 0.05 -0.15 9.46
N GLY A 238 0.15 1.12 9.04
CA GLY A 238 -0.63 2.22 9.59
C GLY A 238 -2.15 2.01 9.44
N LYS A 239 -2.60 1.56 8.26
CA LYS A 239 -4.02 1.23 8.02
C LYS A 239 -4.51 0.09 8.93
N MET A 240 -3.67 -0.90 9.20
CA MET A 240 -3.96 -1.97 10.14
C MET A 240 -4.06 -1.47 11.58
N HIS A 241 -3.09 -0.69 12.06
CA HIS A 241 -3.12 -0.12 13.41
C HIS A 241 -4.34 0.79 13.62
N MET A 242 -4.74 1.55 12.59
CA MET A 242 -5.99 2.32 12.62
C MET A 242 -7.23 1.42 12.80
N ALA A 243 -7.27 0.26 12.12
CA ALA A 243 -8.35 -0.69 12.28
C ALA A 243 -8.40 -1.33 13.68
N GLU A 244 -7.24 -1.47 14.34
CA GLU A 244 -7.12 -1.93 15.74
C GLU A 244 -7.31 -0.80 16.77
N ARG A 245 -7.61 0.44 16.33
CA ARG A 245 -7.70 1.65 17.18
C ARG A 245 -6.40 1.98 17.94
N GLN A 246 -5.25 1.53 17.44
CA GLN A 246 -3.93 1.86 17.94
C GLN A 246 -3.41 3.13 17.25
N TRP A 247 -3.90 4.30 17.68
CA TRP A 247 -3.64 5.57 16.99
C TRP A 247 -2.17 6.00 17.01
N ALA A 248 -1.45 5.71 18.10
CA ALA A 248 -0.05 6.09 18.26
C ALA A 248 0.87 5.34 17.30
N ASP A 249 0.73 4.01 17.25
CA ASP A 249 1.51 3.16 16.34
C ASP A 249 1.13 3.40 14.86
N ALA A 250 -0.13 3.76 14.60
CA ALA A 250 -0.54 4.19 13.27
C ALA A 250 0.14 5.49 12.84
N ALA A 251 0.22 6.48 13.73
CA ALA A 251 0.85 7.76 13.44
C ALA A 251 2.36 7.61 13.15
N THR A 252 3.07 6.78 13.92
CA THR A 252 4.49 6.49 13.66
C THR A 252 4.68 5.80 12.32
N ASP A 253 3.86 4.79 12.01
CA ASP A 253 3.94 4.07 10.74
C ASP A 253 3.61 4.97 9.53
N PHE A 254 2.59 5.82 9.61
CA PHE A 254 2.28 6.77 8.53
C PHE A 254 3.38 7.83 8.36
N PHE A 255 4.03 8.26 9.44
CA PHE A 255 5.13 9.21 9.36
C PHE A 255 6.36 8.59 8.69
N GLU A 256 6.71 7.34 9.05
CA GLU A 256 7.77 6.61 8.37
C GLU A 256 7.42 6.31 6.91
N ALA A 257 6.17 5.96 6.61
CA ALA A 257 5.70 5.78 5.24
C ALA A 257 5.84 7.06 4.42
N PHE A 258 5.48 8.21 5.00
CA PHE A 258 5.60 9.52 4.36
C PHE A 258 7.06 9.84 4.02
N LYS A 259 8.00 9.65 4.95
CA LYS A 259 9.45 9.85 4.69
C LYS A 259 9.94 9.01 3.53
N ASN A 260 9.61 7.73 3.54
CA ASN A 260 9.98 6.79 2.50
C ASN A 260 9.39 7.15 1.12
N TYR A 261 8.16 7.68 1.07
CA TYR A 261 7.54 8.16 -0.17
C TYR A 261 8.09 9.50 -0.65
N ASP A 262 8.50 10.37 0.27
CA ASP A 262 9.13 11.65 -0.03
C ASP A 262 10.51 11.45 -0.67
N GLU A 263 11.35 10.60 -0.06
CA GLU A 263 12.64 10.18 -0.61
C GLU A 263 12.50 9.50 -1.99
N ALA A 264 11.41 8.75 -2.20
CA ALA A 264 11.11 8.09 -3.46
C ALA A 264 10.44 9.01 -4.51
N GLY A 265 10.07 10.25 -4.16
CA GLY A 265 9.36 11.17 -5.06
C GLY A 265 7.97 10.68 -5.49
N ASN A 266 7.31 9.83 -4.71
CA ASN A 266 6.03 9.22 -5.09
C ASN A 266 4.84 10.15 -4.74
N PRO A 267 3.86 10.36 -5.65
CA PRO A 267 2.67 11.18 -5.37
C PRO A 267 1.84 10.68 -4.18
N ARG A 268 1.94 9.39 -3.81
CA ARG A 268 1.28 8.82 -2.62
C ARG A 268 1.71 9.46 -1.29
N ARG A 269 2.78 10.25 -1.26
CA ARG A 269 3.17 11.02 -0.06
C ARG A 269 2.03 11.94 0.42
N ILE A 270 1.27 12.54 -0.49
CA ILE A 270 0.15 13.44 -0.15
C ILE A 270 -0.95 12.66 0.58
N GLN A 271 -1.27 11.47 0.07
CA GLN A 271 -2.26 10.57 0.68
C GLN A 271 -1.80 10.10 2.07
N CYS A 272 -0.53 9.71 2.21
CA CYS A 272 0.02 9.32 3.52
C CYS A 272 0.00 10.46 4.52
N LEU A 273 0.24 11.70 4.07
CA LEU A 273 0.17 12.87 4.93
C LEU A 273 -1.27 13.12 5.42
N LYS A 274 -2.28 12.91 4.56
CA LYS A 274 -3.69 12.95 4.99
C LYS A 274 -3.97 11.90 6.09
N TYR A 275 -3.43 10.70 5.95
CA TYR A 275 -3.58 9.63 6.95
C TYR A 275 -2.83 9.90 8.25
N LEU A 276 -1.62 10.46 8.17
CA LEU A 276 -0.84 10.89 9.33
C LEU A 276 -1.58 11.95 10.14
N VAL A 277 -2.14 12.95 9.45
CA VAL A 277 -2.93 14.02 10.09
C VAL A 277 -4.14 13.42 10.79
N LEU A 278 -4.87 12.53 10.12
CA LEU A 278 -6.01 11.84 10.71
C LEU A 278 -5.62 11.04 11.96
N ALA A 279 -4.55 10.25 11.90
CA ALA A 279 -4.05 9.46 13.03
C ALA A 279 -3.64 10.36 14.22
N ASN A 280 -2.95 11.48 13.96
CA ASN A 280 -2.56 12.43 15.01
C ASN A 280 -3.76 13.09 15.69
N MET A 281 -4.79 13.46 14.92
CA MET A 281 -6.02 14.01 15.50
C MET A 281 -6.77 12.96 16.34
N LEU A 282 -6.79 11.70 15.91
CA LEU A 282 -7.41 10.60 16.68
C LEU A 282 -6.63 10.22 17.93
N MET A 283 -5.29 10.39 17.92
CA MET A 283 -4.43 10.22 19.10
C MET A 283 -4.65 11.32 20.17
N GLU A 284 -5.49 12.33 19.89
CA GLU A 284 -5.65 13.52 20.74
C GLU A 284 -4.32 14.28 20.96
N SER A 285 -3.39 14.20 20.00
CA SER A 285 -2.09 14.88 20.09
C SER A 285 -2.22 16.37 19.81
N GLU A 286 -1.58 17.19 20.64
CA GLU A 286 -1.47 18.64 20.40
C GLU A 286 -0.37 18.97 19.37
N VAL A 287 0.51 18.02 19.05
CA VAL A 287 1.65 18.21 18.15
C VAL A 287 1.16 18.30 16.71
N ASN A 288 1.50 19.40 16.03
CA ASN A 288 1.15 19.58 14.63
C ASN A 288 2.13 18.80 13.73
N PRO A 289 1.68 17.79 12.96
CA PRO A 289 2.54 17.06 12.03
C PRO A 289 3.21 17.94 10.96
N PHE A 290 2.65 19.12 10.67
CA PHE A 290 3.22 20.06 9.69
C PHE A 290 4.38 20.91 10.21
N ASP A 291 4.68 20.86 11.52
CA ASP A 291 5.84 21.56 12.08
C ASP A 291 7.16 20.80 11.83
N GLY A 292 7.07 19.52 11.41
CA GLY A 292 8.22 18.73 10.96
C GLY A 292 8.88 19.31 9.70
N GLN A 293 10.21 19.20 9.60
CA GLN A 293 10.97 19.73 8.46
C GLN A 293 10.51 19.14 7.13
N GLU A 294 10.06 17.89 7.14
CA GLU A 294 9.64 17.11 5.98
C GLU A 294 8.23 17.49 5.49
N ALA A 295 7.33 17.84 6.41
CA ALA A 295 5.93 18.16 6.07
C ALA A 295 5.67 19.67 5.87
N LYS A 296 6.56 20.54 6.36
CA LYS A 296 6.45 21.99 6.26
C LYS A 296 6.31 22.54 4.82
N PRO A 297 7.05 22.03 3.81
CA PRO A 297 6.91 22.50 2.42
C PRO A 297 5.51 22.24 1.84
N TYR A 298 4.85 21.20 2.33
CA TYR A 298 3.57 20.72 1.81
C TYR A 298 2.35 21.46 2.38
N LYS A 299 2.55 22.36 3.35
CA LYS A 299 1.47 23.09 4.02
C LYS A 299 0.62 23.94 3.07
N ASN A 300 1.22 24.45 2.00
CA ASN A 300 0.59 25.33 1.02
C ASN A 300 0.01 24.57 -0.19
N ASP A 301 0.15 23.25 -0.25
CA ASP A 301 -0.42 22.45 -1.33
C ASP A 301 -1.96 22.47 -1.23
N PRO A 302 -2.70 22.79 -2.32
CA PRO A 302 -4.16 22.84 -2.32
C PRO A 302 -4.84 21.59 -1.77
N GLU A 303 -4.26 20.40 -1.98
CA GLU A 303 -4.82 19.14 -1.46
C GLU A 303 -4.64 18.97 0.06
N ILE A 304 -3.62 19.60 0.62
CA ILE A 304 -3.20 19.45 2.02
C ILE A 304 -3.70 20.63 2.86
N LEU A 305 -3.93 21.79 2.25
CA LEU A 305 -4.47 22.98 2.90
C LEU A 305 -5.78 22.68 3.64
N ALA A 306 -6.63 21.81 3.08
CA ALA A 306 -7.83 21.34 3.74
C ALA A 306 -7.52 20.62 5.06
N MET A 307 -6.50 19.76 5.09
CA MET A 307 -6.05 19.06 6.30
C MET A 307 -5.38 20.01 7.30
N THR A 308 -4.58 20.96 6.83
CA THR A 308 -3.96 22.01 7.68
C THR A 308 -5.03 22.82 8.41
N ASN A 309 -6.07 23.22 7.69
CA ASN A 309 -7.19 23.97 8.27
C ASN A 309 -7.98 23.10 9.27
N LEU A 310 -8.17 21.81 8.98
CA LEU A 310 -8.81 20.87 9.91
C LEU A 310 -8.03 20.75 11.23
N ILE A 311 -6.70 20.60 11.18
CA ILE A 311 -5.88 20.55 12.40
C ILE A 311 -5.98 21.86 13.18
N ALA A 312 -5.95 23.00 12.49
CA ALA A 312 -6.06 24.30 13.16
C ALA A 312 -7.41 24.45 13.88
N ALA A 313 -8.51 24.01 13.25
CA ALA A 313 -9.83 23.98 13.88
C ALA A 313 -9.89 22.97 15.05
N TYR A 314 -9.25 21.80 14.90
CA TYR A 314 -9.12 20.79 15.95
C TYR A 314 -8.41 21.35 17.19
N GLN A 315 -7.24 21.97 17.01
CA GLN A 315 -6.46 22.59 18.11
C GLN A 315 -7.22 23.71 18.81
N LYS A 316 -7.98 24.52 18.06
CA LYS A 316 -8.85 25.56 18.63
C LYS A 316 -10.09 25.01 19.32
N ASN A 317 -10.41 23.73 19.14
CA ASN A 317 -11.64 23.10 19.58
C ASN A 317 -12.90 23.80 19.00
N ASP A 318 -12.84 24.23 17.74
CA ASP A 318 -13.98 24.89 17.06
C ASP A 318 -14.74 23.90 16.18
N ILE A 319 -15.89 23.44 16.65
CA ILE A 319 -16.75 22.46 15.96
C ILE A 319 -17.36 23.07 14.69
N MET A 320 -17.75 24.36 14.73
CA MET A 320 -18.41 25.01 13.60
C MET A 320 -17.44 25.23 12.44
N GLU A 321 -16.22 25.69 12.75
CA GLU A 321 -15.15 25.83 11.75
C GLU A 321 -14.80 24.45 11.18
N PHE A 322 -14.68 23.42 12.02
CA PHE A 322 -14.39 22.05 11.60
C PHE A 322 -15.45 21.48 10.65
N GLU A 323 -16.74 21.57 11.00
CA GLU A 323 -17.84 21.11 10.14
C GLU A 323 -17.94 21.91 8.83
N LYS A 324 -17.66 23.21 8.87
CA LYS A 324 -17.61 24.07 7.68
C LYS A 324 -16.50 23.64 6.74
N ILE A 325 -15.30 23.34 7.26
CA ILE A 325 -14.16 22.87 6.45
C ILE A 325 -14.48 21.52 5.79
N LEU A 326 -15.09 20.58 6.53
CA LEU A 326 -15.53 19.29 5.98
C LEU A 326 -16.57 19.44 4.86
N LYS A 327 -17.52 20.37 5.00
CA LYS A 327 -18.55 20.64 3.98
C LYS A 327 -17.95 21.28 2.72
N SER A 328 -17.07 22.26 2.89
CA SER A 328 -16.44 22.98 1.76
C SER A 328 -15.46 22.12 0.98
N ASN A 329 -14.71 21.25 1.67
CA ASN A 329 -13.66 20.41 1.08
C ASN A 329 -14.09 18.94 0.96
N ARG A 330 -15.39 18.69 0.72
CA ARG A 330 -15.96 17.34 0.68
C ARG A 330 -15.25 16.44 -0.34
N ARG A 331 -14.91 16.95 -1.53
CA ARG A 331 -14.22 16.15 -2.57
C ARG A 331 -12.84 15.68 -2.10
N THR A 332 -12.04 16.57 -1.50
CA THR A 332 -10.67 16.25 -1.11
C THR A 332 -10.59 15.28 0.08
N ILE A 333 -11.58 15.31 0.99
CA ILE A 333 -11.55 14.56 2.25
C ILE A 333 -12.49 13.35 2.24
N MET A 334 -13.72 13.52 1.74
CA MET A 334 -14.75 12.47 1.81
C MET A 334 -14.68 11.49 0.64
N ASP A 335 -14.02 11.81 -0.48
CA ASP A 335 -13.88 10.87 -1.59
C ASP A 335 -12.97 9.68 -1.21
N ASP A 336 -12.07 9.85 -0.23
CA ASP A 336 -11.28 8.75 0.32
C ASP A 336 -12.14 7.85 1.24
N PRO A 337 -12.38 6.57 0.88
CA PRO A 337 -13.18 5.65 1.69
C PRO A 337 -12.56 5.35 3.06
N PHE A 338 -11.24 5.41 3.17
CA PHE A 338 -10.54 5.14 4.42
C PHE A 338 -10.77 6.26 5.42
N ILE A 339 -10.59 7.53 5.01
CA ILE A 339 -10.78 8.69 5.89
C ILE A 339 -12.24 8.77 6.35
N ARG A 340 -13.19 8.52 5.44
CA ARG A 340 -14.63 8.58 5.73
C ARG A 340 -15.04 7.72 6.94
N ASN A 341 -14.43 6.55 7.12
CA ASN A 341 -14.75 5.64 8.22
C ASN A 341 -14.36 6.19 9.60
N TYR A 342 -13.41 7.13 9.69
CA TYR A 342 -12.90 7.65 10.97
C TYR A 342 -13.32 9.10 11.25
N ILE A 343 -13.97 9.79 10.30
CA ILE A 343 -14.45 11.17 10.52
C ILE A 343 -15.50 11.23 11.63
N GLU A 344 -16.36 10.23 11.75
CA GLU A 344 -17.37 10.18 12.82
C GLU A 344 -16.73 10.06 14.20
N ASP A 345 -15.72 9.19 14.32
CA ASP A 345 -14.92 9.03 15.55
C ASP A 345 -14.20 10.36 15.90
N LEU A 346 -13.66 11.05 14.89
CA LEU A 346 -13.00 12.33 15.08
C LEU A 346 -13.97 13.43 15.55
N LEU A 347 -15.17 13.52 14.95
CA LEU A 347 -16.21 14.46 15.39
C LEU A 347 -16.63 14.16 16.83
N LYS A 348 -16.75 12.89 17.20
CA LYS A 348 -17.07 12.47 18.57
C LYS A 348 -15.96 12.89 19.55
N ASN A 349 -14.69 12.77 19.17
CA ASN A 349 -13.56 13.20 19.99
C ASN A 349 -13.54 14.71 20.22
N ILE A 350 -13.69 15.52 19.16
CA ILE A 350 -13.74 16.99 19.28
C ILE A 350 -14.90 17.43 20.17
N ARG A 351 -16.10 16.89 19.92
CA ARG A 351 -17.30 17.19 20.73
C ARG A 351 -17.08 16.82 22.19
N THR A 352 -16.40 15.71 22.45
CA THR A 352 -16.02 15.29 23.81
C THR A 352 -15.07 16.29 24.47
N GLN A 353 -14.01 16.72 23.78
CA GLN A 353 -13.05 17.68 24.34
C GLN A 353 -13.69 19.05 24.62
N VAL A 354 -14.50 19.54 23.68
CA VAL A 354 -15.27 20.79 23.84
C VAL A 354 -16.23 20.68 25.01
N LEU A 355 -16.97 19.57 25.12
CA LEU A 355 -17.90 19.31 26.21
C LEU A 355 -17.17 19.29 27.57
N LEU A 356 -16.03 18.61 27.68
CA LEU A 356 -15.24 18.58 28.92
C LEU A 356 -14.74 19.97 29.33
N LYS A 357 -14.39 20.82 28.37
CA LYS A 357 -14.00 22.21 28.64
C LYS A 357 -15.20 23.07 29.03
N LEU A 358 -16.35 22.85 28.38
CA LEU A 358 -17.59 23.59 28.61
C LEU A 358 -18.18 23.31 29.99
N ILE A 359 -18.14 22.07 30.48
CA ILE A 359 -18.75 21.72 31.78
C ILE A 359 -17.93 22.14 33.00
N LYS A 360 -16.60 22.30 32.87
CA LYS A 360 -15.68 22.61 33.99
C LYS A 360 -16.11 23.78 34.88
N PRO A 361 -16.54 24.94 34.35
CA PRO A 361 -16.94 26.07 35.18
C PRO A 361 -18.35 25.95 35.80
N TYR A 362 -19.17 24.97 35.39
CA TYR A 362 -20.58 24.89 35.82
C TYR A 362 -20.80 23.75 36.82
N THR A 363 -21.55 24.04 37.89
CA THR A 363 -22.05 23.02 38.84
C THR A 363 -23.34 22.38 38.33
N ARG A 364 -24.18 23.15 37.65
CA ARG A 364 -25.44 22.69 37.04
C ARG A 364 -25.56 23.34 35.67
N ILE A 365 -25.73 22.53 34.63
CA ILE A 365 -25.81 23.00 33.25
C ILE A 365 -27.01 22.36 32.54
N ARG A 366 -27.72 23.15 31.74
CA ARG A 366 -28.88 22.67 30.98
C ARG A 366 -28.42 21.90 29.75
N ILE A 367 -29.00 20.71 29.51
CA ILE A 367 -28.72 19.90 28.30
C ILE A 367 -29.06 20.68 27.01
N PRO A 368 -30.17 21.44 26.92
CA PRO A 368 -30.45 22.29 25.75
C PRO A 368 -29.35 23.33 25.46
N PHE A 369 -28.69 23.87 26.49
CA PHE A 369 -27.59 24.81 26.32
C PHE A 369 -26.37 24.13 25.70
N ILE A 370 -26.03 22.93 26.19
CA ILE A 370 -24.95 22.11 25.61
C ILE A 370 -25.27 21.72 24.16
N SER A 371 -26.53 21.37 23.87
CA SER A 371 -27.00 21.02 22.52
C SER A 371 -26.82 22.15 21.51
N GLN A 372 -27.15 23.39 21.92
CA GLN A 372 -26.94 24.58 21.09
C GLN A 372 -25.46 24.86 20.87
N GLU A 373 -24.63 24.77 21.91
CA GLU A 373 -23.20 25.07 21.82
C GLU A 373 -22.43 24.02 20.98
N LEU A 374 -22.80 22.75 21.09
CA LEU A 374 -22.18 21.66 20.30
C LEU A 374 -22.78 21.50 18.90
N ASN A 375 -23.92 22.15 18.61
CA ASN A 375 -24.71 21.97 17.38
C ASN A 375 -25.13 20.51 17.14
N VAL A 376 -25.59 19.82 18.19
CA VAL A 376 -25.95 18.39 18.17
C VAL A 376 -27.32 18.20 18.84
N PRO A 377 -28.19 17.29 18.36
CA PRO A 377 -29.47 17.00 19.00
C PRO A 377 -29.33 16.64 20.49
N GLU A 378 -30.28 17.07 21.32
CA GLU A 378 -30.29 16.80 22.77
C GLU A 378 -30.11 15.30 23.10
N LYS A 379 -30.71 14.41 22.29
CA LYS A 379 -30.60 12.96 22.46
C LYS A 379 -29.16 12.45 22.34
N ASP A 380 -28.42 12.95 21.37
CA ASP A 380 -27.04 12.52 21.13
C ASP A 380 -26.10 13.12 22.18
N VAL A 381 -26.41 14.33 22.68
CA VAL A 381 -25.71 14.93 23.82
C VAL A 381 -25.93 14.11 25.09
N GLU A 382 -27.15 13.65 25.35
CA GLU A 382 -27.44 12.74 26.46
C GLU A 382 -26.64 11.44 26.34
N GLN A 383 -26.64 10.79 25.17
CA GLN A 383 -25.85 9.58 24.94
C GLN A 383 -24.35 9.81 25.13
N LEU A 384 -23.84 10.94 24.65
CA LEU A 384 -22.44 11.32 24.84
C LEU A 384 -22.12 11.51 26.33
N LEU A 385 -22.95 12.24 27.07
CA LEU A 385 -22.80 12.42 28.51
C LEU A 385 -22.86 11.09 29.28
N VAL A 386 -23.76 10.18 28.92
CA VAL A 386 -23.82 8.84 29.51
C VAL A 386 -22.50 8.10 29.29
N SER A 387 -21.97 8.10 28.06
CA SER A 387 -20.69 7.45 27.77
C SER A 387 -19.54 8.06 28.59
N LEU A 388 -19.49 9.38 28.74
CA LEU A 388 -18.43 10.07 29.48
C LEU A 388 -18.51 9.88 31.00
N ILE A 389 -19.72 9.70 31.54
CA ILE A 389 -19.94 9.37 32.95
C ILE A 389 -19.50 7.92 33.22
N LEU A 390 -19.86 6.98 32.33
CA LEU A 390 -19.43 5.58 32.44
C LEU A 390 -17.90 5.42 32.33
N ASP A 391 -17.28 6.19 31.43
CA ASP A 391 -15.81 6.25 31.26
C ASP A 391 -15.10 6.99 32.42
N ASN A 392 -15.83 7.47 33.43
CA ASN A 392 -15.33 8.28 34.55
C ASN A 392 -14.61 9.57 34.13
N ARG A 393 -14.81 10.04 32.89
CA ARG A 393 -14.26 11.33 32.40
C ARG A 393 -15.03 12.52 32.96
N VAL A 394 -16.32 12.33 33.24
CA VAL A 394 -17.22 13.34 33.82
C VAL A 394 -17.77 12.83 35.14
N GLN A 395 -17.57 13.59 36.21
CA GLN A 395 -18.18 13.31 37.51
C GLN A 395 -19.50 14.10 37.63
N GLY A 396 -20.60 13.46 37.24
CA GLY A 396 -21.91 14.09 37.29
C GLY A 396 -23.06 13.11 37.12
N HIS A 397 -24.28 13.62 37.34
CA HIS A 397 -25.52 12.88 37.16
C HIS A 397 -26.42 13.63 36.18
N ILE A 398 -27.13 12.88 35.35
CA ILE A 398 -28.09 13.43 34.38
C ILE A 398 -29.48 13.39 35.02
N ASP A 399 -30.10 14.55 35.20
CA ASP A 399 -31.51 14.69 35.54
C ASP A 399 -32.30 14.82 34.24
N GLN A 400 -32.88 13.70 33.79
CA GLN A 400 -33.64 13.63 32.55
C GLN A 400 -34.99 14.36 32.63
N VAL A 401 -35.55 14.54 33.83
CA VAL A 401 -36.85 15.22 34.01
C VAL A 401 -36.67 16.71 33.80
N ASN A 402 -35.65 17.30 34.42
CA ASN A 402 -35.37 18.73 34.33
C ASN A 402 -34.40 19.09 33.20
N LYS A 403 -33.88 18.09 32.46
CA LYS A 403 -32.85 18.24 31.42
C LYS A 403 -31.61 18.99 31.91
N LEU A 404 -31.11 18.59 33.08
CA LEU A 404 -29.95 19.19 33.74
C LEU A 404 -28.85 18.15 33.92
N LEU A 405 -27.60 18.57 33.69
CA LEU A 405 -26.42 17.85 34.14
C LEU A 405 -25.95 18.49 35.44
N GLU A 406 -25.91 17.70 36.51
CA GLU A 406 -25.36 18.10 37.80
C GLU A 406 -23.92 17.61 37.91
N CYS A 407 -22.97 18.53 37.77
CA CYS A 407 -21.55 18.29 37.97
C CYS A 407 -21.25 18.44 39.47
N GLY A 408 -20.92 17.35 40.14
CA GLY A 408 -20.80 17.39 41.59
C GLY A 408 -20.22 16.14 42.20
N ASP A 409 -19.21 16.35 43.03
CA ASP A 409 -18.55 15.29 43.77
C ASP A 409 -19.32 15.01 45.08
N ARG A 410 -20.43 14.26 44.97
CA ARG A 410 -21.12 13.70 46.17
C ARG A 410 -20.22 12.74 46.95
N SER A 411 -19.02 12.42 46.45
CA SER A 411 -18.05 11.55 47.12
C SER A 411 -17.35 12.21 48.33
N LYS A 412 -17.57 13.52 48.58
CA LYS A 412 -17.15 14.19 49.83
C LYS A 412 -17.81 13.53 51.04
N GLY A 413 -17.15 12.52 51.59
CA GLY A 413 -17.59 11.69 52.72
C GLY A 413 -17.48 10.19 52.46
N MET A 414 -17.66 9.73 51.22
CA MET A 414 -17.66 8.30 50.88
C MET A 414 -16.32 7.61 51.14
N ARG A 415 -15.18 8.28 50.94
CA ARG A 415 -13.85 7.69 51.23
C ARG A 415 -13.71 7.28 52.69
N LYS A 416 -14.24 8.10 53.62
CA LYS A 416 -14.22 7.80 55.06
C LYS A 416 -15.11 6.60 55.37
N TYR A 417 -16.33 6.56 54.83
CA TYR A 417 -17.25 5.44 55.03
C TYR A 417 -16.74 4.14 54.40
N GLN A 418 -16.14 4.19 53.22
CA GLN A 418 -15.51 3.03 52.57
C GLN A 418 -14.33 2.48 53.39
N ALA A 419 -13.51 3.35 53.99
CA ALA A 419 -12.42 2.91 54.86
C ALA A 419 -12.95 2.25 56.16
N ILE A 420 -13.99 2.83 56.77
CA ILE A 420 -14.64 2.27 57.96
C ILE A 420 -15.30 0.92 57.64
N ASP A 421 -15.96 0.80 56.49
CA ASP A 421 -16.62 -0.44 56.08
C ASP A 421 -15.62 -1.56 55.76
N LYS A 422 -14.51 -1.22 55.10
CA LYS A 422 -13.36 -2.14 54.94
C LYS A 422 -12.80 -2.60 56.29
N TRP A 423 -12.67 -1.68 57.24
CA TRP A 423 -12.19 -2.03 58.57
C TRP A 423 -13.18 -2.95 59.30
N ASN A 424 -14.48 -2.65 59.22
CA ASN A 424 -15.55 -3.44 59.84
C ASN A 424 -15.63 -4.87 59.24
N THR A 425 -15.49 -5.02 57.92
CA THR A 425 -15.46 -6.34 57.27
C THR A 425 -14.25 -7.16 57.70
N GLN A 426 -13.08 -6.55 57.82
CA GLN A 426 -11.88 -7.23 58.35
C GLN A 426 -12.04 -7.61 59.84
N LEU A 427 -12.62 -6.74 60.66
CA LEU A 427 -12.94 -7.02 62.07
C LEU A 427 -13.92 -8.19 62.20
N LYS A 428 -14.97 -8.25 61.38
CA LYS A 428 -15.92 -9.37 61.35
C LYS A 428 -15.24 -10.69 60.97
N SER A 429 -14.35 -10.67 59.98
CA SER A 429 -13.56 -11.84 59.57
C SER A 429 -12.67 -12.36 60.71
N ILE A 430 -11.97 -11.45 61.41
CA ILE A 430 -11.14 -11.80 62.57
C ILE A 430 -12.00 -12.38 63.69
N TYR A 431 -13.13 -11.74 64.01
CA TYR A 431 -14.06 -12.23 65.04
C TYR A 431 -14.57 -13.64 64.74
N GLN A 432 -14.99 -13.91 63.50
CA GLN A 432 -15.41 -15.25 63.06
C GLN A 432 -14.27 -16.27 63.18
N THR A 433 -13.06 -15.89 62.80
CA THR A 433 -11.88 -16.78 62.86
C THR A 433 -11.49 -17.12 64.31
N VAL A 434 -11.58 -16.15 65.22
CA VAL A 434 -11.31 -16.35 66.65
C VAL A 434 -12.43 -17.18 67.28
N SER A 435 -13.70 -16.88 67.00
CA SER A 435 -14.84 -17.64 67.51
C SER A 435 -14.80 -19.11 67.08
N ASN A 436 -14.37 -19.39 65.85
CA ASN A 436 -14.23 -20.76 65.34
C ASN A 436 -13.02 -21.53 65.90
N ARG A 437 -12.09 -20.86 66.60
CA ARG A 437 -10.95 -21.51 67.27
C ARG A 437 -11.18 -21.72 68.77
N VAL A 438 -12.11 -20.98 69.36
CA VAL A 438 -12.39 -20.97 70.80
C VAL A 438 -13.63 -21.81 71.15
N GLY A 439 -14.53 -22.05 70.19
CA GLY A 439 -15.47 -23.16 70.21
C GLY A 439 -14.89 -24.37 69.51
#